data_AF-A0A396QW80-F1
#
_entry.id   AF-A0A396QW80-F1
#
_cell.length_a   1.000
_cell.length_b   1.000
_cell.length_c   1.000
_cell.angle_alpha   90.00
_cell.angle_beta   90.00
_cell.angle_gamma   90.00
#
_symmetry.space_group_name_H-M   'P 1'
#
loop_
_entity.id
_entity.type
_entity.pdbx_description
1 polymer ?
#
loop_
_entity_poly.entity_id
_entity_poly.type
_entity_poly.pdbx_seq_one_letter_code
_entity_poly.pdbx_strand_id
1 'polypeptide(L)'
;MFCTKCGKENKDQSKFCEYCGAKLETPSPRSGDARAVEDQPETAGGKQTDRAGDNGKKNHVPLLVGLVTLVLVAGVGIGLGAHYLMNRDSEKETAREEREQERTVSSAFGDQPDKKDSGKKDMGQKEAGAEKTPTAAAAPTSEPAPSEAPKVTVTAAPTPELKAHTYELIVSDGGWEEAFNGCIARGGYLATIETLEEFEEITAQIEAQGLSKTIFYIGGGRGPQSNVYSWVDSDRNFLTANPVNDISCPINGKWLSGEPSFQDGEYEELYLTMYYNSDVNGWVLNDVPEDVVDIWPNYAGRIGYICEYEN
;
A
#
# COMPACT_ATOMS: atom_id res chain seq x y z
N MET A 1 -36.61 -8.84 -1.01
CA MET A 1 -36.09 -7.79 -0.07
C MET A 1 -35.49 -6.61 -0.83
N PHE A 2 -35.48 -5.39 -0.27
CA PHE A 2 -34.88 -4.20 -0.93
C PHE A 2 -33.44 -3.95 -0.45
N CYS A 3 -32.54 -3.60 -1.37
CA CYS A 3 -31.18 -3.17 -1.04
C CYS A 3 -31.19 -1.79 -0.38
N THR A 4 -30.62 -1.67 0.81
CA THR A 4 -30.52 -0.39 1.55
C THR A 4 -29.55 0.60 0.92
N LYS A 5 -28.60 0.11 0.08
CA LYS A 5 -27.62 0.96 -0.62
C LYS A 5 -28.16 1.51 -1.95
N CYS A 6 -28.77 0.70 -2.81
CA CYS A 6 -29.22 1.14 -4.15
C CYS A 6 -30.74 1.17 -4.35
N GLY A 7 -31.54 0.71 -3.38
CA GLY A 7 -33.01 0.75 -3.42
C GLY A 7 -33.68 -0.28 -4.33
N LYS A 8 -32.93 -1.14 -5.02
CA LYS A 8 -33.49 -2.16 -5.92
C LYS A 8 -34.02 -3.39 -5.18
N GLU A 9 -35.09 -3.98 -5.72
CA GLU A 9 -35.68 -5.21 -5.20
C GLU A 9 -34.86 -6.44 -5.60
N ASN A 10 -34.53 -7.28 -4.62
CA ASN A 10 -33.77 -8.52 -4.79
C ASN A 10 -34.62 -9.72 -4.35
N LYS A 11 -34.29 -10.92 -4.86
CA LYS A 11 -34.90 -12.17 -4.43
C LYS A 11 -34.79 -12.35 -2.92
N ASP A 12 -35.81 -12.97 -2.31
CA ASP A 12 -35.76 -13.28 -0.88
C ASP A 12 -34.66 -14.31 -0.62
N GLN A 13 -33.87 -14.11 0.43
CA GLN A 13 -32.65 -14.86 0.80
C GLN A 13 -31.35 -14.53 0.03
N SER A 14 -31.35 -13.57 -0.89
CA SER A 14 -30.09 -13.09 -1.51
C SER A 14 -29.15 -12.53 -0.43
N LYS A 15 -27.88 -12.98 -0.42
CA LYS A 15 -26.85 -12.46 0.49
C LYS A 15 -26.30 -11.09 0.05
N PHE A 16 -26.27 -10.85 -1.25
CA PHE A 16 -25.75 -9.63 -1.88
C PHE A 16 -26.75 -9.11 -2.92
N CYS A 17 -26.70 -7.81 -3.17
CA CYS A 17 -27.55 -7.15 -4.15
C CYS A 17 -27.10 -7.51 -5.57
N GLU A 18 -27.98 -8.12 -6.37
CA GLU A 18 -27.73 -8.51 -7.77
C GLU A 18 -27.42 -7.31 -8.69
N TYR A 19 -27.60 -6.08 -8.21
CA TYR A 19 -27.44 -4.86 -9.00
C TYR A 19 -26.29 -3.96 -8.57
N CYS A 20 -25.84 -4.07 -7.31
CA CYS A 20 -24.79 -3.19 -6.80
C CYS A 20 -23.80 -3.89 -5.87
N GLY A 21 -23.88 -5.20 -5.68
CA GLY A 21 -22.93 -5.98 -4.88
C GLY A 21 -23.07 -5.85 -3.37
N ALA A 22 -23.69 -4.78 -2.85
CA ALA A 22 -23.83 -4.53 -1.42
C ALA A 22 -24.48 -5.70 -0.67
N LYS A 23 -23.98 -6.00 0.53
CA LYS A 23 -24.55 -7.04 1.40
C LYS A 23 -25.98 -6.70 1.78
N LEU A 24 -26.83 -7.72 1.76
CA LEU A 24 -28.23 -7.61 2.11
C LEU A 24 -28.43 -8.13 3.53
N GLU A 25 -28.94 -7.29 4.42
CA GLU A 25 -29.29 -7.70 5.77
C GLU A 25 -30.47 -8.66 5.73
N THR A 26 -30.23 -9.94 5.98
CA THR A 26 -31.34 -10.87 6.21
C THR A 26 -31.91 -10.57 7.60
N PRO A 27 -33.24 -10.34 7.72
CA PRO A 27 -33.84 -10.27 9.04
C PRO A 27 -33.65 -11.63 9.70
N SER A 28 -32.81 -11.67 10.74
CA SER A 28 -32.65 -12.85 11.59
C SER A 28 -34.04 -13.33 12.02
N PRO A 29 -34.37 -14.63 11.88
CA PRO A 29 -35.63 -15.15 12.36
C PRO A 29 -35.65 -14.98 13.88
N ARG A 30 -36.24 -13.88 14.35
CA ARG A 30 -36.63 -13.73 15.74
C ARG A 30 -37.41 -14.97 16.11
N SER A 31 -36.87 -15.72 17.07
CA SER A 31 -37.50 -16.88 17.66
C SER A 31 -38.91 -16.50 18.11
N GLY A 32 -39.89 -17.10 17.42
CA GLY A 32 -41.24 -17.42 17.85
C GLY A 32 -42.02 -16.37 18.66
N ASP A 33 -42.86 -15.62 17.96
CA ASP A 33 -44.22 -15.35 18.47
C ASP A 33 -45.22 -15.98 17.48
N ALA A 34 -45.40 -17.29 17.62
CA ALA A 34 -46.55 -17.98 17.05
C ALA A 34 -47.79 -17.56 17.84
N ARG A 35 -48.54 -16.57 17.33
CA ARG A 35 -49.92 -16.35 17.76
C ARG A 35 -50.80 -17.41 17.12
N ALA A 36 -50.88 -18.57 17.76
CA ALA A 36 -51.99 -19.50 17.58
C ALA A 36 -53.24 -18.87 18.20
N VAL A 37 -54.28 -18.74 17.39
CA VAL A 37 -55.64 -18.42 17.79
C VAL A 37 -56.24 -19.72 18.34
N GLU A 38 -56.44 -19.84 19.65
CA GLU A 38 -57.40 -20.80 20.17
C GLU A 38 -58.01 -20.37 21.51
N ASP A 39 -59.20 -20.93 21.71
CA ASP A 39 -60.37 -20.54 22.48
C ASP A 39 -60.18 -20.60 24.02
N GLN A 40 -60.93 -19.76 24.75
CA GLN A 40 -61.06 -19.86 26.22
C GLN A 40 -62.12 -20.91 26.59
N PRO A 41 -62.01 -21.58 27.77
CA PRO A 41 -62.76 -21.09 28.93
C PRO A 41 -62.05 -21.18 30.29
N GLU A 42 -62.68 -20.50 31.24
CA GLU A 42 -62.33 -20.15 32.61
C GLU A 42 -61.92 -21.31 33.55
N THR A 43 -61.04 -21.02 34.54
CA THR A 43 -61.34 -21.18 35.98
C THR A 43 -60.17 -20.73 36.88
N ALA A 44 -60.55 -20.45 38.13
CA ALA A 44 -59.90 -19.57 39.10
C ALA A 44 -58.67 -20.12 39.87
N GLY A 45 -57.85 -19.17 40.34
CA GLY A 45 -57.31 -19.18 41.70
C GLY A 45 -55.81 -19.44 41.86
N GLY A 46 -55.11 -18.49 42.52
CA GLY A 46 -53.94 -18.83 43.35
C GLY A 46 -52.69 -17.95 43.23
N LYS A 47 -52.62 -16.93 44.10
CA LYS A 47 -51.47 -16.44 44.88
C LYS A 47 -50.07 -16.22 44.25
N GLN A 48 -49.70 -14.94 44.30
CA GLN A 48 -48.37 -14.34 44.46
C GLN A 48 -47.40 -15.09 45.40
N THR A 49 -46.13 -15.17 45.01
CA THR A 49 -44.97 -15.01 45.91
C THR A 49 -43.79 -14.33 45.21
N ASP A 50 -43.31 -13.27 45.85
CA ASP A 50 -42.08 -12.51 45.57
C ASP A 50 -40.81 -13.27 45.99
N ARG A 51 -39.69 -12.97 45.28
CA ARG A 51 -38.31 -12.63 45.76
C ARG A 51 -37.26 -12.99 44.69
N ALA A 52 -36.49 -12.02 44.16
CA ALA A 52 -35.19 -11.53 44.66
C ALA A 52 -34.13 -12.65 44.69
N GLY A 53 -32.95 -12.58 44.10
CA GLY A 53 -32.12 -11.54 43.48
C GLY A 53 -30.66 -11.98 43.72
N ASP A 54 -29.70 -11.70 42.84
CA ASP A 54 -28.31 -11.41 43.25
C ASP A 54 -27.47 -10.83 42.10
N ASN A 55 -26.55 -9.96 42.50
CA ASN A 55 -25.65 -9.10 41.77
C ASN A 55 -24.32 -9.80 41.41
N GLY A 56 -23.74 -9.34 40.29
CA GLY A 56 -22.45 -8.62 40.35
C GLY A 56 -21.16 -9.38 40.05
N LYS A 57 -20.43 -8.89 39.04
CA LYS A 57 -19.02 -8.46 39.18
C LYS A 57 -18.59 -7.59 38.00
N LYS A 58 -18.22 -6.33 38.31
CA LYS A 58 -17.53 -5.39 37.41
C LYS A 58 -16.05 -5.44 37.80
N ASN A 59 -15.16 -5.69 36.85
CA ASN A 59 -13.71 -5.68 37.09
C ASN A 59 -13.07 -4.45 36.43
N HIS A 60 -12.19 -3.81 37.19
CA HIS A 60 -11.51 -2.56 36.89
C HIS A 60 -10.30 -2.78 35.97
N VAL A 61 -10.27 -2.15 34.79
CA VAL A 61 -9.04 -2.01 33.98
C VAL A 61 -8.91 -0.59 33.42
N PRO A 62 -8.48 0.42 34.22
CA PRO A 62 -8.02 1.69 33.62
C PRO A 62 -6.54 2.02 33.88
N LEU A 63 -5.78 1.21 34.64
CA LEU A 63 -4.40 1.56 35.01
C LEU A 63 -3.33 1.06 34.00
N LEU A 64 -3.53 -0.10 33.38
CA LEU A 64 -2.56 -0.70 32.45
C LEU A 64 -2.53 -0.03 31.07
N VAL A 65 -3.69 0.44 30.59
CA VAL A 65 -3.82 1.13 29.29
C VAL A 65 -3.06 2.46 29.30
N GLY A 66 -3.13 3.23 30.39
CA GLY A 66 -2.46 4.52 30.51
C GLY A 66 -0.93 4.43 30.48
N LEU A 67 -0.36 3.37 31.06
CA LEU A 67 1.10 3.17 31.09
C LEU A 67 1.64 2.77 29.70
N VAL A 68 0.92 1.91 28.98
CA VAL A 68 1.30 1.48 27.62
C VAL A 68 1.19 2.63 26.62
N THR A 69 0.14 3.46 26.70
CA THR A 69 0.02 4.66 25.85
C THR A 69 1.14 5.67 26.10
N LEU A 70 1.57 5.85 27.36
CA LEU A 70 2.62 6.81 27.68
C LEU A 70 4.01 6.35 27.22
N VAL A 71 4.29 5.05 27.27
CA VAL A 71 5.53 4.47 26.72
C VAL A 71 5.55 4.53 25.19
N LEU A 72 4.42 4.28 24.51
CA LEU A 72 4.33 4.39 23.06
C LEU A 72 4.52 5.84 22.58
N VAL A 73 3.89 6.83 23.21
CA VAL A 73 4.05 8.26 22.85
C VAL A 73 5.48 8.74 23.11
N ALA A 74 6.11 8.32 24.21
CA ALA A 74 7.51 8.65 24.48
C ALA A 74 8.47 7.98 23.49
N GLY A 75 8.23 6.72 23.12
CA GLY A 75 9.03 5.98 22.12
C GLY A 75 8.96 6.62 20.73
N VAL A 76 7.77 6.98 20.27
CA VAL A 76 7.55 7.66 18.98
C VAL A 76 8.20 9.05 18.98
N GLY A 77 8.08 9.83 20.06
CA GLY A 77 8.71 11.14 20.17
C GLY A 77 10.25 11.08 20.12
N ILE A 78 10.86 10.08 20.77
CA ILE A 78 12.30 9.87 20.74
C ILE A 78 12.76 9.39 19.34
N GLY A 79 12.01 8.49 18.71
CA GLY A 79 12.29 7.99 17.36
C GLY A 79 12.21 9.09 16.29
N LEU A 80 11.15 9.90 16.30
CA LEU A 80 10.99 11.04 15.39
C LEU A 80 12.04 12.12 15.64
N GLY A 81 12.40 12.38 16.90
CA GLY A 81 13.48 13.30 17.25
C GLY A 81 14.84 12.84 16.75
N ALA A 82 15.17 11.55 16.89
CA ALA A 82 16.40 10.97 16.35
C ALA A 82 16.43 11.00 14.81
N HIS A 83 15.33 10.64 14.15
CA HIS A 83 15.20 10.71 12.69
C HIS A 83 15.39 12.14 12.17
N TYR A 84 14.74 13.13 12.80
CA TYR A 84 14.88 14.54 12.42
C TYR A 84 16.32 15.07 12.61
N LEU A 85 17.01 14.67 13.68
CA LEU A 85 18.40 15.07 13.92
C LEU A 85 19.37 14.40 12.93
N MET A 86 19.15 13.13 12.58
CA MET A 86 19.96 12.40 11.60
C MET A 86 19.76 12.94 10.18
N ASN A 87 18.53 13.30 9.80
CA ASN A 87 18.23 13.83 8.46
C ASN A 87 18.85 15.22 8.23
N ARG A 88 18.93 16.06 9.28
CA ARG A 88 19.53 17.40 9.21
C ARG A 88 21.05 17.38 8.96
N ASP A 89 21.74 16.33 9.40
CA ASP A 89 23.18 16.19 9.18
C ASP A 89 23.46 15.67 7.75
N SER A 90 22.57 14.84 7.19
CA SER A 90 22.62 14.39 5.78
C SER A 90 22.44 15.54 4.79
N GLU A 91 21.51 16.48 5.04
CA GLU A 91 21.30 17.67 4.20
C GLU A 91 22.51 18.62 4.19
N LYS A 92 23.30 18.66 5.27
CA LYS A 92 24.51 19.49 5.35
C LYS A 92 25.71 18.86 4.65
N GLU A 93 25.81 17.54 4.66
CA GLU A 93 26.84 16.80 3.94
C GLU A 93 26.62 16.90 2.42
N THR A 94 25.39 16.67 1.94
CA THR A 94 25.04 16.81 0.52
C THR A 94 25.25 18.23 -0.02
N ALA A 95 24.82 19.26 0.73
CA ALA A 95 25.05 20.66 0.33
C ALA A 95 26.54 21.07 0.31
N ARG A 96 27.40 20.37 1.07
CA ARG A 96 28.84 20.60 1.08
C ARG A 96 29.52 19.88 -0.09
N GLU A 97 29.10 18.66 -0.40
CA GLU A 97 29.57 17.89 -1.55
C GLU A 97 29.21 18.57 -2.88
N GLU A 98 27.99 19.09 -3.04
CA GLU A 98 27.59 19.85 -4.24
C GLU A 98 28.44 21.12 -4.44
N ARG A 99 28.76 21.85 -3.35
CA ARG A 99 29.66 23.03 -3.43
C ARG A 99 31.10 22.67 -3.76
N GLU A 100 31.57 21.50 -3.34
CA GLU A 100 32.93 21.02 -3.64
C GLU A 100 33.02 20.51 -5.09
N GLN A 101 31.94 19.93 -5.61
CA GLN A 101 31.79 19.53 -7.01
C GLN A 101 31.67 20.74 -7.95
N GLU A 102 30.89 21.77 -7.63
CA GLU A 102 30.85 23.02 -8.42
C GLU A 102 32.22 23.72 -8.45
N ARG A 103 32.96 23.70 -7.34
CA ARG A 103 34.29 24.33 -7.25
C ARG A 103 35.35 23.60 -8.07
N THR A 104 35.28 22.27 -8.13
CA THR A 104 36.19 21.45 -8.95
C THR A 104 35.86 21.56 -10.43
N VAL A 105 34.59 21.65 -10.80
CA VAL A 105 34.15 21.88 -12.20
C VAL A 105 34.54 23.28 -12.70
N SER A 106 34.42 24.31 -11.85
CA SER A 106 34.87 25.68 -12.20
C SER A 106 36.40 25.80 -12.32
N SER A 107 37.17 24.89 -11.72
CA SER A 107 38.64 24.84 -11.83
C SER A 107 39.12 24.09 -13.09
N ALA A 108 38.24 23.31 -13.75
CA ALA A 108 38.61 22.45 -14.88
C ALA A 108 38.42 23.12 -16.25
N PHE A 109 37.67 24.22 -16.33
CA PHE A 109 37.48 25.02 -17.54
C PHE A 109 38.17 26.37 -17.40
N GLY A 110 39.40 26.45 -17.93
CA GLY A 110 40.12 27.71 -18.03
C GLY A 110 39.67 28.51 -19.24
N ASP A 111 39.32 29.78 -19.03
CA ASP A 111 39.42 30.83 -20.05
C ASP A 111 39.86 32.14 -19.38
N GLN A 112 40.91 32.74 -19.93
CA GLN A 112 41.47 34.03 -19.52
C GLN A 112 41.06 35.09 -20.58
N PRO A 113 40.83 36.35 -20.18
CA PRO A 113 41.80 37.36 -20.64
C PRO A 113 42.19 38.44 -19.60
N ASP A 114 43.45 38.85 -19.74
CA ASP A 114 44.06 40.19 -19.63
C ASP A 114 44.26 40.96 -18.30
N LYS A 115 45.52 40.83 -17.82
CA LYS A 115 46.51 41.85 -17.37
C LYS A 115 46.05 43.28 -17.02
N LYS A 116 46.37 43.73 -15.79
CA LYS A 116 47.41 44.76 -15.55
C LYS A 116 47.79 44.96 -14.06
N ASP A 117 49.09 44.78 -13.82
CA ASP A 117 50.06 45.62 -13.11
C ASP A 117 50.13 45.79 -11.57
N SER A 118 51.38 45.57 -11.13
CA SER A 118 52.14 46.20 -10.03
C SER A 118 51.89 45.78 -8.57
N GLY A 119 52.99 45.41 -7.87
CA GLY A 119 52.99 45.46 -6.40
C GLY A 119 53.94 44.52 -5.61
N LYS A 120 55.24 44.56 -5.89
CA LYS A 120 56.40 44.11 -5.07
C LYS A 120 56.18 43.96 -3.54
N LYS A 121 56.63 42.83 -2.94
CA LYS A 121 57.70 42.71 -1.91
C LYS A 121 57.66 41.37 -1.13
N ASP A 122 58.66 40.54 -1.41
CA ASP A 122 59.75 40.08 -0.53
C ASP A 122 59.54 39.31 0.80
N MET A 123 60.40 38.29 0.90
CA MET A 123 61.11 37.71 2.05
C MET A 123 60.40 36.82 3.08
N GLY A 124 60.88 35.57 3.15
CA GLY A 124 60.68 34.67 4.30
C GLY A 124 61.31 33.30 4.07
N GLN A 125 62.58 33.19 4.42
CA GLN A 125 63.53 32.12 4.12
C GLN A 125 63.63 31.08 5.26
N LYS A 126 63.98 29.81 4.89
CA LYS A 126 64.73 28.79 5.69
C LYS A 126 63.95 28.09 6.84
N GLU A 127 64.15 26.81 7.16
CA GLU A 127 65.39 26.01 7.21
C GLU A 127 65.26 24.54 6.78
N ALA A 128 66.44 23.96 6.57
CA ALA A 128 66.76 22.62 6.10
C ALA A 128 66.75 21.55 7.21
N GLY A 129 66.65 20.29 6.80
CA GLY A 129 66.87 19.12 7.65
C GLY A 129 67.20 17.86 6.84
N ALA A 130 68.49 17.71 6.54
CA ALA A 130 69.28 16.55 6.12
C ALA A 130 68.62 15.16 5.86
N GLU A 131 68.76 14.72 4.60
CA GLU A 131 69.53 13.54 4.15
C GLU A 131 69.42 12.19 4.91
N LYS A 132 68.90 11.17 4.22
CA LYS A 132 69.63 9.92 3.85
C LYS A 132 68.77 8.97 2.99
N THR A 133 69.16 8.82 1.73
CA THR A 133 68.96 7.65 0.84
C THR A 133 69.94 6.52 1.30
N PRO A 134 69.88 5.22 0.89
CA PRO A 134 69.33 4.76 -0.37
C PRO A 134 68.76 3.31 -0.51
N THR A 135 68.15 3.10 -1.69
CA THR A 135 68.35 1.96 -2.61
C THR A 135 67.81 0.56 -2.29
N ALA A 136 66.91 0.11 -3.19
CA ALA A 136 66.96 -1.12 -4.03
C ALA A 136 65.62 -1.89 -4.02
N ALA A 137 65.17 -2.57 -5.07
CA ALA A 137 65.31 -2.52 -6.52
C ALA A 137 64.38 -3.62 -7.06
N ALA A 138 63.54 -3.30 -8.05
CA ALA A 138 62.97 -4.13 -9.14
C ALA A 138 62.18 -5.43 -8.75
N ALA A 139 61.17 -5.95 -9.47
CA ALA A 139 60.81 -5.90 -10.89
C ALA A 139 59.36 -6.52 -11.07
N PRO A 140 58.83 -6.80 -12.28
CA PRO A 140 57.55 -6.27 -12.80
C PRO A 140 56.45 -7.32 -12.97
N THR A 141 55.20 -6.92 -13.28
CA THR A 141 54.22 -7.82 -13.94
C THR A 141 53.23 -7.00 -14.78
N SER A 142 52.88 -7.61 -15.91
CA SER A 142 52.41 -7.10 -17.20
C SER A 142 50.94 -6.69 -17.33
N GLU A 143 50.73 -5.70 -18.20
CA GLU A 143 49.47 -5.31 -18.85
C GLU A 143 49.00 -6.34 -19.89
N PRO A 144 47.68 -6.65 -19.98
CA PRO A 144 47.11 -7.25 -21.18
C PRO A 144 46.23 -6.27 -21.98
N ALA A 145 46.37 -6.36 -23.30
CA ALA A 145 45.68 -5.58 -24.34
C ALA A 145 44.16 -5.86 -24.45
N PRO A 146 43.37 -4.94 -25.04
CA PRO A 146 41.91 -5.05 -25.11
C PRO A 146 41.43 -5.97 -26.26
N SER A 147 40.48 -6.86 -25.95
CA SER A 147 39.81 -7.77 -26.89
C SER A 147 38.59 -7.09 -27.53
N GLU A 148 38.52 -7.10 -28.86
CA GLU A 148 37.38 -6.62 -29.65
C GLU A 148 36.10 -7.44 -29.38
N ALA A 149 34.96 -6.77 -29.24
CA ALA A 149 33.64 -7.38 -29.00
C ALA A 149 32.90 -7.67 -30.32
N PRO A 150 32.21 -8.83 -30.46
CA PRO A 150 31.42 -9.16 -31.64
C PRO A 150 30.04 -8.45 -31.63
N LYS A 151 29.68 -7.91 -32.80
CA LYS A 151 28.41 -7.22 -33.07
C LYS A 151 27.24 -8.21 -33.10
N VAL A 152 26.42 -8.25 -32.05
CA VAL A 152 25.20 -9.06 -31.99
C VAL A 152 24.06 -8.32 -32.68
N THR A 153 23.49 -8.92 -33.71
CA THR A 153 22.27 -8.45 -34.38
C THR A 153 21.06 -8.91 -33.58
N VAL A 154 20.32 -7.98 -32.98
CA VAL A 154 19.08 -8.28 -32.23
C VAL A 154 17.94 -8.46 -33.23
N THR A 155 17.41 -9.68 -33.27
CA THR A 155 16.11 -9.97 -33.90
C THR A 155 15.03 -9.53 -32.90
N ALA A 156 14.18 -8.57 -33.27
CA ALA A 156 13.11 -8.08 -32.41
C ALA A 156 12.09 -9.20 -32.14
N ALA A 157 11.83 -9.48 -30.87
CA ALA A 157 10.77 -10.36 -30.42
C ALA A 157 9.39 -9.76 -30.76
N PRO A 158 8.35 -10.58 -31.03
CA PRO A 158 7.00 -10.08 -31.26
C PRO A 158 6.48 -9.36 -30.00
N THR A 159 6.03 -8.12 -30.17
CA THR A 159 5.36 -7.33 -29.15
C THR A 159 4.07 -8.06 -28.74
N PRO A 160 3.88 -8.40 -27.45
CA PRO A 160 2.61 -8.97 -27.00
C PRO A 160 1.47 -8.00 -27.29
N GLU A 161 0.40 -8.51 -27.88
CA GLU A 161 -0.83 -7.75 -28.14
C GLU A 161 -1.45 -7.39 -26.77
N LEU A 162 -1.48 -6.09 -26.44
CA LEU A 162 -2.12 -5.60 -25.23
C LEU A 162 -3.62 -5.93 -25.33
N LYS A 163 -4.12 -6.74 -24.40
CA LYS A 163 -5.56 -6.93 -24.26
C LYS A 163 -6.18 -5.56 -23.98
N ALA A 164 -7.16 -5.19 -24.78
CA ALA A 164 -7.85 -3.94 -24.57
C ALA A 164 -8.87 -4.14 -23.44
N HIS A 165 -8.60 -3.59 -22.26
CA HIS A 165 -9.53 -3.55 -21.14
C HIS A 165 -10.18 -2.17 -21.02
N THR A 166 -11.33 -2.07 -20.34
CA THR A 166 -11.86 -0.78 -19.87
C THR A 166 -12.11 -0.83 -18.36
N TYR A 167 -11.92 0.30 -17.69
CA TYR A 167 -12.02 0.39 -16.24
C TYR A 167 -13.11 1.37 -15.79
N GLU A 168 -13.92 0.97 -14.81
CA GLU A 168 -14.88 1.82 -14.10
C GLU A 168 -14.44 2.00 -12.64
N LEU A 169 -14.26 3.27 -12.23
CA LEU A 169 -13.86 3.65 -10.88
C LEU A 169 -15.12 3.94 -10.04
N ILE A 170 -15.33 3.18 -8.97
CA ILE A 170 -16.55 3.30 -8.16
C ILE A 170 -16.16 3.65 -6.73
N VAL A 171 -16.62 4.81 -6.25
CA VAL A 171 -16.50 5.19 -4.83
C VAL A 171 -17.72 4.65 -4.07
N SER A 172 -17.48 3.72 -3.16
CA SER A 172 -18.52 3.11 -2.35
C SER A 172 -17.90 2.46 -1.12
N ASP A 173 -18.37 2.87 0.07
CA ASP A 173 -17.99 2.22 1.32
C ASP A 173 -18.57 0.79 1.37
N GLY A 174 -17.69 -0.17 1.65
CA GLY A 174 -17.95 -1.60 1.81
C GLY A 174 -16.64 -2.38 1.75
N GLY A 175 -16.70 -3.67 2.05
CA GLY A 175 -15.56 -4.58 1.96
C GLY A 175 -15.26 -5.08 0.56
N TRP A 176 -14.18 -5.86 0.44
CA TRP A 176 -13.70 -6.43 -0.81
C TRP A 176 -14.72 -7.39 -1.45
N GLU A 177 -15.45 -8.21 -0.67
CA GLU A 177 -16.50 -9.11 -1.17
C GLU A 177 -17.68 -8.32 -1.76
N GLU A 178 -18.05 -7.18 -1.17
CA GLU A 178 -19.08 -6.31 -1.75
C GLU A 178 -18.60 -5.69 -3.06
N ALA A 179 -17.34 -5.25 -3.10
CA ALA A 179 -16.69 -4.72 -4.30
C ALA A 179 -16.64 -5.76 -5.43
N PHE A 180 -16.22 -7.00 -5.12
CA PHE A 180 -16.20 -8.12 -6.05
C PHE A 180 -17.58 -8.36 -6.67
N ASN A 181 -18.60 -8.56 -5.81
CA ASN A 181 -19.96 -8.79 -6.28
C ASN A 181 -20.52 -7.56 -7.03
N GLY A 182 -20.05 -6.36 -6.68
CA GLY A 182 -20.37 -5.11 -7.36
C GLY A 182 -19.90 -5.09 -8.80
N CYS A 183 -18.69 -5.59 -9.09
CA CYS A 183 -18.20 -5.72 -10.46
C CYS A 183 -18.91 -6.83 -11.25
N ILE A 184 -19.13 -7.99 -10.63
CA ILE A 184 -19.88 -9.09 -11.26
C ILE A 184 -21.30 -8.63 -11.66
N ALA A 185 -21.99 -7.89 -10.79
CA ALA A 185 -23.32 -7.35 -11.06
C ALA A 185 -23.36 -6.38 -12.26
N ARG A 186 -22.21 -5.81 -12.64
CA ARG A 186 -22.06 -4.89 -13.79
C ARG A 186 -21.60 -5.60 -15.06
N GLY A 187 -21.31 -6.90 -14.98
CA GLY A 187 -20.78 -7.68 -16.10
C GLY A 187 -19.26 -7.57 -16.26
N GLY A 188 -18.55 -7.08 -15.24
CA GLY A 188 -17.10 -7.05 -15.18
C GLY A 188 -16.58 -7.90 -14.02
N TYR A 189 -15.32 -7.68 -13.64
CA TYR A 189 -14.66 -8.28 -12.47
C TYR A 189 -13.80 -7.22 -11.78
N LEU A 190 -13.36 -7.49 -10.55
CA LEU A 190 -12.40 -6.58 -9.91
C LEU A 190 -11.08 -6.57 -10.69
N ALA A 191 -10.54 -5.39 -10.93
CA ALA A 191 -9.39 -5.22 -11.83
C ALA A 191 -8.21 -6.11 -11.47
N THR A 192 -7.68 -6.81 -12.48
CA THR A 192 -6.49 -7.64 -12.42
C THR A 192 -5.40 -6.97 -13.23
N ILE A 193 -4.32 -6.56 -12.57
CA ILE A 193 -3.31 -5.70 -13.20
C ILE A 193 -2.11 -6.57 -13.56
N GLU A 194 -2.12 -7.11 -14.77
CA GLU A 194 -1.12 -8.07 -15.24
C GLU A 194 0.13 -7.40 -15.84
N THR A 195 0.04 -6.11 -16.16
CA THR A 195 1.10 -5.33 -16.79
C THR A 195 1.36 -3.99 -16.09
N LEU A 196 2.53 -3.40 -16.34
CA LEU A 196 2.82 -2.06 -15.83
C LEU A 196 1.99 -1.00 -16.55
N GLU A 197 1.73 -1.21 -17.84
CA GLU A 197 0.93 -0.34 -18.69
C GLU A 197 -0.52 -0.20 -18.18
N GLU A 198 -1.15 -1.31 -17.75
CA GLU A 198 -2.47 -1.27 -17.12
C GLU A 198 -2.45 -0.47 -15.80
N PHE A 199 -1.43 -0.67 -14.97
CA PHE A 199 -1.27 0.11 -13.74
C PHE A 199 -1.17 1.61 -14.03
N GLU A 200 -0.39 2.00 -15.03
CA GLU A 200 -0.22 3.39 -15.46
C GLU A 200 -1.51 3.97 -16.05
N GLU A 201 -2.26 3.20 -16.85
CA GLU A 201 -3.56 3.62 -17.39
C GLU A 201 -4.58 3.85 -16.28
N ILE A 202 -4.73 2.89 -15.36
CA ILE A 202 -5.66 2.97 -14.23
C ILE A 202 -5.33 4.19 -13.36
N THR A 203 -4.06 4.39 -13.01
CA THR A 203 -3.65 5.52 -12.16
C THR A 203 -3.85 6.87 -12.84
N ALA A 204 -3.55 6.97 -14.14
CA ALA A 204 -3.84 8.17 -14.93
C ALA A 204 -5.34 8.47 -14.98
N GLN A 205 -6.19 7.45 -15.13
CA GLN A 205 -7.64 7.60 -15.12
C GLN A 205 -8.16 8.07 -13.74
N ILE A 206 -7.61 7.53 -12.64
CA ILE A 206 -7.96 7.95 -11.28
C ILE A 206 -7.64 9.42 -11.07
N GLU A 207 -6.46 9.86 -11.49
CA GLU A 207 -6.04 11.27 -11.39
C GLU A 207 -6.89 12.19 -12.26
N ALA A 208 -7.18 11.80 -13.51
CA ALA A 208 -8.02 12.56 -14.41
C ALA A 208 -9.46 12.76 -13.88
N GLN A 209 -9.97 11.78 -13.12
CA GLN A 209 -11.28 11.86 -12.47
C GLN A 209 -11.26 12.55 -11.10
N GLY A 210 -10.09 13.00 -10.62
CA GLY A 210 -9.94 13.68 -9.34
C GLY A 210 -10.13 12.76 -8.13
N LEU A 211 -9.90 11.46 -8.30
CA LEU A 211 -10.16 10.42 -7.30
C LEU A 211 -8.90 10.00 -6.53
N SER A 212 -7.77 10.73 -6.65
CA SER A 212 -6.48 10.39 -6.04
C SER A 212 -6.46 10.27 -4.51
N LYS A 213 -7.52 10.68 -3.82
CA LYS A 213 -7.67 10.53 -2.36
C LYS A 213 -8.44 9.28 -1.94
N THR A 214 -8.85 8.46 -2.91
CA THR A 214 -9.62 7.24 -2.71
C THR A 214 -8.67 6.06 -2.65
N ILE A 215 -8.94 5.13 -1.74
CA ILE A 215 -8.29 3.82 -1.64
C ILE A 215 -9.17 2.84 -2.41
N PHE A 216 -8.60 2.16 -3.40
CA PHE A 216 -9.35 1.28 -4.29
C PHE A 216 -9.05 -0.18 -4.02
N TYR A 217 -10.06 -0.99 -3.75
CA TYR A 217 -9.95 -2.44 -3.85
C TYR A 217 -9.73 -2.86 -5.31
N ILE A 218 -8.85 -3.84 -5.50
CA ILE A 218 -8.51 -4.48 -6.77
C ILE A 218 -8.66 -6.01 -6.63
N GLY A 219 -8.60 -6.76 -7.73
CA GLY A 219 -8.90 -8.19 -7.78
C GLY A 219 -7.88 -9.11 -7.10
N GLY A 220 -6.90 -8.55 -6.37
CA GLY A 220 -5.90 -9.34 -5.67
C GLY A 220 -6.35 -9.79 -4.29
N GLY A 221 -6.00 -11.02 -3.92
CA GLY A 221 -6.18 -11.52 -2.57
C GLY A 221 -5.48 -12.86 -2.36
N ARG A 222 -5.67 -13.45 -1.18
CA ARG A 222 -5.11 -14.75 -0.83
C ARG A 222 -6.09 -15.61 -0.05
N GLY A 223 -5.87 -16.91 -0.10
CA GLY A 223 -6.55 -17.83 0.81
C GLY A 223 -6.09 -17.64 2.26
N PRO A 224 -6.93 -18.00 3.25
CA PRO A 224 -6.52 -18.08 4.65
C PRO A 224 -5.26 -18.95 4.79
N GLN A 225 -4.31 -18.54 5.63
CA GLN A 225 -3.03 -19.24 5.86
C GLN A 225 -2.06 -19.29 4.67
N SER A 226 -2.45 -18.80 3.50
CA SER A 226 -1.53 -18.58 2.38
C SER A 226 -0.74 -17.30 2.63
N ASN A 227 0.48 -17.22 2.08
CA ASN A 227 1.23 -15.98 1.91
C ASN A 227 1.38 -15.60 0.43
N VAL A 228 0.57 -16.22 -0.44
CA VAL A 228 0.59 -16.02 -1.89
C VAL A 228 -0.61 -15.18 -2.26
N TYR A 229 -0.36 -13.91 -2.60
CA TYR A 229 -1.38 -13.01 -3.15
C TYR A 229 -1.50 -13.26 -4.65
N SER A 230 -2.72 -13.37 -5.16
CA SER A 230 -2.98 -13.72 -6.55
C SER A 230 -4.24 -13.01 -7.05
N TRP A 231 -4.33 -12.83 -8.36
CA TRP A 231 -5.52 -12.31 -9.01
C TRP A 231 -6.69 -13.28 -8.85
N VAL A 232 -7.89 -12.72 -8.76
CA VAL A 232 -9.13 -13.47 -8.65
C VAL A 232 -9.78 -13.62 -10.02
N ASP A 233 -10.38 -14.78 -10.30
CA ASP A 233 -11.27 -14.97 -11.45
C ASP A 233 -12.73 -14.56 -11.16
N SER A 234 -13.60 -14.68 -12.17
CA SER A 234 -15.03 -14.36 -12.06
C SER A 234 -15.82 -15.27 -11.11
N ASP A 235 -15.25 -16.41 -10.72
CA ASP A 235 -15.84 -17.38 -9.78
C ASP A 235 -15.29 -17.22 -8.35
N ARG A 236 -14.46 -16.20 -8.10
CA ARG A 236 -13.73 -15.94 -6.84
C ARG A 236 -12.58 -16.90 -6.54
N ASN A 237 -12.01 -17.58 -7.52
CA ASN A 237 -10.83 -18.39 -7.30
C ASN A 237 -9.56 -17.56 -7.46
N PHE A 238 -8.63 -17.67 -6.51
CA PHE A 238 -7.32 -17.05 -6.60
C PHE A 238 -6.40 -17.86 -7.54
N LEU A 239 -5.92 -17.20 -8.60
CA LEU A 239 -5.10 -17.78 -9.65
C LEU A 239 -3.62 -17.80 -9.27
N THR A 240 -3.19 -18.83 -8.53
CA THR A 240 -1.86 -18.90 -7.91
C THR A 240 -0.67 -19.11 -8.86
N ALA A 241 -0.90 -19.12 -10.18
CA ALA A 241 0.17 -19.38 -11.16
C ALA A 241 1.17 -18.21 -11.26
N ASN A 242 0.69 -16.97 -11.15
CA ASN A 242 1.48 -15.74 -11.23
C ASN A 242 1.14 -14.84 -10.03
N PRO A 243 1.75 -15.08 -8.86
CA PRO A 243 1.45 -14.31 -7.66
C PRO A 243 1.84 -12.84 -7.79
N VAL A 244 1.02 -11.94 -7.22
CA VAL A 244 1.24 -10.49 -7.22
C VAL A 244 2.47 -10.12 -6.37
N ASN A 245 2.75 -10.88 -5.32
CA ASN A 245 3.91 -10.69 -4.46
C ASN A 245 5.15 -11.48 -4.89
N ASP A 246 5.16 -12.07 -6.10
CA ASP A 246 6.36 -12.66 -6.70
C ASP A 246 7.17 -11.60 -7.48
N ILE A 247 8.49 -11.74 -7.50
CA ILE A 247 9.40 -10.81 -8.19
C ILE A 247 9.19 -10.77 -9.72
N SER A 248 8.59 -11.81 -10.29
CA SER A 248 8.25 -11.86 -11.71
C SER A 248 6.98 -11.08 -12.07
N CYS A 249 6.15 -10.70 -11.09
CA CYS A 249 4.97 -9.87 -11.34
C CYS A 249 5.40 -8.49 -11.85
N PRO A 250 4.87 -8.00 -12.99
CA PRO A 250 5.27 -6.71 -13.57
C PRO A 250 5.08 -5.51 -12.65
N ILE A 251 4.13 -5.60 -11.72
CA ILE A 251 3.84 -4.55 -10.72
C ILE A 251 4.43 -4.86 -9.34
N ASN A 252 5.32 -5.84 -9.19
CA ASN A 252 5.93 -6.16 -7.89
C ASN A 252 6.65 -4.96 -7.27
N GLY A 253 7.23 -4.06 -8.07
CA GLY A 253 7.85 -2.83 -7.59
C GLY A 253 6.87 -1.78 -7.03
N LYS A 254 5.56 -2.05 -7.02
CA LYS A 254 4.53 -1.12 -6.56
C LYS A 254 4.05 -1.37 -5.13
N TRP A 255 4.51 -2.43 -4.45
CA TRP A 255 4.21 -2.60 -3.04
C TRP A 255 4.69 -1.40 -2.21
N LEU A 256 3.86 -0.95 -1.27
CA LEU A 256 4.31 -0.01 -0.24
C LEU A 256 5.48 -0.63 0.54
N SER A 257 6.41 0.20 1.00
CA SER A 257 7.55 -0.28 1.79
C SER A 257 7.07 -1.03 3.04
N GLY A 258 7.48 -2.29 3.16
CA GLY A 258 7.07 -3.18 4.25
C GLY A 258 5.91 -4.12 3.88
N GLU A 259 5.26 -3.91 2.74
CA GLU A 259 4.13 -4.71 2.29
C GLU A 259 4.53 -5.85 1.33
N PRO A 260 3.73 -6.93 1.25
CA PRO A 260 2.56 -7.19 2.11
C PRO A 260 2.94 -7.60 3.54
N SER A 261 2.18 -7.11 4.51
CA SER A 261 2.38 -7.40 5.94
C SER A 261 1.68 -8.69 6.40
N PHE A 262 0.69 -9.14 5.62
CA PHE A 262 -0.22 -10.27 5.85
C PHE A 262 -1.18 -10.12 7.05
N GLN A 263 -0.90 -9.18 7.96
CA GLN A 263 -1.56 -9.08 9.25
C GLN A 263 -1.30 -7.72 9.91
N ASP A 264 -2.37 -6.98 10.25
CA ASP A 264 -2.31 -5.82 11.14
C ASP A 264 -2.97 -6.13 12.49
N GLY A 265 -2.14 -6.32 13.52
CA GLY A 265 -2.62 -6.68 14.85
C GLY A 265 -3.40 -7.99 14.84
N GLU A 266 -4.70 -7.93 15.13
CA GLU A 266 -5.61 -9.09 15.10
C GLU A 266 -6.32 -9.29 13.76
N TYR A 267 -6.17 -8.36 12.81
CA TYR A 267 -6.83 -8.39 11.52
C TYR A 267 -5.95 -9.06 10.47
N GLU A 268 -6.42 -10.20 9.97
CA GLU A 268 -5.78 -10.87 8.83
C GLU A 268 -6.01 -10.04 7.57
N GLU A 269 -4.92 -9.68 6.90
CA GLU A 269 -4.96 -8.95 5.64
C GLU A 269 -5.00 -9.96 4.51
N LEU A 270 -6.10 -9.98 3.77
CA LEU A 270 -6.42 -11.03 2.80
C LEU A 270 -6.57 -10.49 1.38
N TYR A 271 -6.74 -9.17 1.23
CA TYR A 271 -7.18 -8.55 -0.02
C TYR A 271 -6.32 -7.36 -0.36
N LEU A 272 -6.26 -6.98 -1.63
CA LEU A 272 -5.39 -5.91 -2.09
C LEU A 272 -6.15 -4.62 -2.36
N THR A 273 -5.49 -3.53 -1.99
CA THR A 273 -5.86 -2.19 -2.40
C THR A 273 -4.71 -1.52 -3.14
N MET A 274 -5.05 -0.49 -3.91
CA MET A 274 -4.11 0.50 -4.40
C MET A 274 -4.53 1.90 -3.98
N TYR A 275 -3.55 2.75 -3.64
CA TYR A 275 -3.80 4.14 -3.27
C TYR A 275 -2.58 5.02 -3.53
N TYR A 276 -2.79 6.33 -3.61
CA TYR A 276 -1.71 7.30 -3.73
C TYR A 276 -1.07 7.57 -2.37
N ASN A 277 0.22 7.29 -2.23
CA ASN A 277 1.01 7.54 -1.05
C ASN A 277 1.90 8.79 -1.25
N SER A 278 1.73 9.79 -0.39
CA SER A 278 2.45 11.06 -0.50
C SER A 278 3.92 10.98 -0.12
N ASP A 279 4.31 10.04 0.75
CA ASP A 279 5.69 9.94 1.25
C ASP A 279 6.63 9.43 0.15
N VAL A 280 6.13 8.55 -0.71
CA VAL A 280 6.85 8.07 -1.91
C VAL A 280 6.41 8.78 -3.19
N ASN A 281 5.52 9.77 -3.09
CA ASN A 281 4.96 10.54 -4.21
C ASN A 281 4.48 9.64 -5.37
N GLY A 282 3.70 8.60 -5.07
CA GLY A 282 3.30 7.63 -6.07
C GLY A 282 2.20 6.67 -5.62
N TRP A 283 1.65 5.92 -6.57
CA TRP A 283 0.67 4.87 -6.33
C TRP A 283 1.33 3.58 -5.84
N VAL A 284 0.78 3.01 -4.79
CA VAL A 284 1.28 1.81 -4.12
C VAL A 284 0.20 0.74 -3.96
N LEU A 285 0.63 -0.51 -3.79
CA LEU A 285 -0.18 -1.65 -3.37
C LEU A 285 -0.06 -1.86 -1.85
N ASN A 286 -1.14 -2.28 -1.22
CA ASN A 286 -1.22 -2.63 0.19
C ASN A 286 -2.19 -3.79 0.37
N ASP A 287 -1.84 -4.79 1.15
CA ASP A 287 -2.83 -5.75 1.63
C ASP A 287 -3.63 -5.17 2.78
N VAL A 288 -4.89 -5.56 2.88
CA VAL A 288 -5.84 -5.07 3.88
C VAL A 288 -6.80 -6.17 4.30
N PRO A 289 -7.50 -6.01 5.42
CA PRO A 289 -8.60 -6.87 5.79
C PRO A 289 -9.80 -6.76 4.83
N GLU A 290 -10.76 -7.67 4.99
CA GLU A 290 -11.99 -7.73 4.18
C GLU A 290 -12.73 -6.39 4.13
N ASP A 291 -12.92 -5.70 5.25
CA ASP A 291 -13.62 -4.42 5.31
C ASP A 291 -12.84 -3.39 6.13
N VAL A 292 -12.18 -2.47 5.44
CA VAL A 292 -11.37 -1.41 6.04
C VAL A 292 -12.25 -0.41 6.80
N VAL A 293 -13.47 -0.14 6.35
CA VAL A 293 -14.36 0.88 6.97
C VAL A 293 -15.01 0.34 8.24
N ASP A 294 -15.35 -0.95 8.27
CA ASP A 294 -15.88 -1.61 9.47
C ASP A 294 -14.88 -1.54 10.63
N ILE A 295 -13.60 -1.77 10.34
CA ILE A 295 -12.51 -1.72 11.35
C ILE A 295 -12.11 -0.28 11.67
N TRP A 296 -11.95 0.55 10.64
CA TRP A 296 -11.49 1.93 10.74
C TRP A 296 -12.47 2.91 10.06
N PRO A 297 -13.54 3.33 10.77
CA PRO A 297 -14.58 4.18 10.19
C PRO A 297 -14.12 5.54 9.65
N ASN A 298 -12.93 6.00 10.02
CA ASN A 298 -12.32 7.23 9.49
C ASN A 298 -11.98 7.13 8.00
N TYR A 299 -11.98 5.93 7.39
CA TYR A 299 -11.83 5.76 5.94
C TYR A 299 -13.15 5.87 5.17
N ALA A 300 -14.29 5.96 5.84
CA ALA A 300 -15.58 6.15 5.18
C ALA A 300 -15.57 7.37 4.23
N GLY A 301 -16.19 7.22 3.07
CA GLY A 301 -16.19 8.17 1.97
C GLY A 301 -14.87 8.25 1.19
N ARG A 302 -13.88 7.41 1.52
CA ARG A 302 -12.58 7.33 0.83
C ARG A 302 -12.26 5.92 0.34
N ILE A 303 -13.21 4.99 0.42
CA ILE A 303 -13.08 3.64 -0.14
C ILE A 303 -13.81 3.56 -1.48
N GLY A 304 -13.21 2.82 -2.41
CA GLY A 304 -13.80 2.48 -3.69
C GLY A 304 -13.25 1.16 -4.20
N TYR A 305 -13.63 0.82 -5.42
CA TYR A 305 -13.14 -0.35 -6.13
C TYR A 305 -13.11 -0.10 -7.64
N ILE A 306 -12.32 -0.90 -8.34
CA ILE A 306 -12.12 -0.77 -9.79
C ILE A 306 -12.68 -2.01 -10.46
N CYS A 307 -13.67 -1.81 -11.32
CA CYS A 307 -14.15 -2.86 -12.20
C CYS A 307 -13.45 -2.81 -13.54
N GLU A 308 -13.07 -3.97 -14.03
CA GLU A 308 -12.49 -4.21 -15.34
C GLU A 308 -13.49 -4.94 -16.23
N TYR A 309 -13.50 -4.57 -17.51
CA TYR A 309 -14.34 -5.17 -18.53
C TYR A 309 -13.51 -5.56 -19.76
N GLU A 310 -13.78 -6.74 -20.30
CA GLU A 310 -13.24 -7.22 -21.57
C GLU A 310 -13.90 -6.45 -22.73
N ASN A 311 -13.11 -6.01 -23.72
CA ASN A 311 -13.60 -5.37 -24.95
C ASN A 311 -13.90 -6.35 -26.09
#